data_AF-U9TQ35-F1
#
_entry.id   AF-U9TQ35-F1
#
_cell.length_a   1.000
_cell.length_b   1.000
_cell.length_c   1.000
_cell.angle_alpha   90.00
_cell.angle_beta   90.00
_cell.angle_gamma   90.00
#
_symmetry.space_group_name_H-M   'P 1'
#
loop_
_entity.id
_entity.type
_entity.pdbx_description
1 polymer ?
#
loop_
_entity_poly.entity_id
_entity_poly.type
_entity_poly.pdbx_seq_one_letter_code
_entity_poly.pdbx_strand_id
1 'polypeptide(L)'
;NDEELKQQIYDLRIQNHQLECQNREFANQIETLKANITSLKDENEMLMSINEAFGQENEQLNDKIKRFRSFCIPRSLQSMQSSSQPRSSDEDLADGEDESSFHPVKRKRHKAKGKRIARNDDGEECDNEEARTEMKSILKTLPPELNLKVEEIFASEVNTEIRRKLVPELLKAMKLRYNPSYDQLKSWLQALHKHRRSRYMYRQKGKIDKDD
;
A
#
# COMPACT_ATOMS: atom_id res chain seq x y z
N ASN A 1 21.45 -3.90 78.21
CA ASN A 1 20.36 -3.06 77.66
C ASN A 1 20.82 -1.76 77.03
N ASP A 2 21.61 -0.90 77.68
CA ASP A 2 21.95 0.43 77.10
C ASP A 2 22.81 0.35 75.81
N GLU A 3 23.81 -0.54 75.80
CA GLU A 3 24.70 -0.71 74.64
C GLU A 3 24.00 -1.30 73.41
N GLU A 4 23.04 -2.20 73.64
CA GLU A 4 22.23 -2.82 72.59
C GLU A 4 21.26 -1.81 71.97
N LEU A 5 20.72 -0.90 72.80
CA LEU A 5 19.89 0.21 72.34
C LEU A 5 20.69 1.20 71.47
N LYS A 6 21.94 1.51 71.88
CA LYS A 6 22.84 2.37 71.08
C LYS A 6 23.15 1.75 69.72
N GLN A 7 23.38 0.44 69.67
CA GLN A 7 23.64 -0.26 68.42
C GLN A 7 22.42 -0.23 67.48
N GLN A 8 21.22 -0.51 68.00
CA GLN A 8 19.99 -0.42 67.20
C GLN A 8 19.75 0.99 66.64
N ILE A 9 20.01 2.04 67.43
CA ILE A 9 19.90 3.44 66.98
C ILE A 9 20.90 3.73 65.85
N TYR A 10 22.12 3.21 65.96
CA TYR A 10 23.14 3.37 64.94
C TYR A 10 22.74 2.69 63.62
N ASP A 11 22.28 1.44 63.68
CA ASP A 11 21.85 0.67 62.51
C ASP A 11 20.63 1.31 61.83
N LEU A 12 19.66 1.79 62.62
CA LEU A 12 18.49 2.52 62.11
C LEU A 12 18.87 3.83 61.42
N ARG A 13 19.92 4.53 61.87
CA ARG A 13 20.41 5.73 61.18
C ARG A 13 21.01 5.41 59.82
N ILE A 14 21.77 4.32 59.72
CA ILE A 14 22.33 3.87 58.44
C ILE A 14 21.21 3.48 57.48
N GLN A 15 20.23 2.71 57.95
CA GLN A 15 19.08 2.30 57.13
C GLN A 15 18.27 3.50 56.64
N ASN A 16 17.97 4.47 57.52
CA ASN A 16 17.28 5.69 57.11
C ASN A 16 18.07 6.48 56.07
N HIS A 17 19.39 6.60 56.26
CA HIS A 17 20.23 7.29 55.30
C HIS A 17 20.23 6.59 53.92
N GLN A 18 20.24 5.26 53.89
CA GLN A 18 20.13 4.49 52.65
C GLN A 18 18.77 4.70 51.96
N LEU A 19 17.68 4.67 52.73
CA LEU A 19 16.34 4.93 52.21
C LEU A 19 16.22 6.35 51.66
N GLU A 20 16.82 7.34 52.31
CA GLU A 20 16.88 8.71 51.80
C GLU A 20 17.62 8.79 50.46
N CYS A 21 18.76 8.09 50.32
CA CYS A 21 19.48 8.02 49.05
C CYS A 21 18.63 7.39 47.93
N GLN A 22 17.97 6.26 48.21
CA GLN A 22 17.08 5.59 47.24
C GLN A 22 15.89 6.47 46.86
N ASN A 23 15.25 7.13 47.83
CA ASN A 23 14.15 8.05 47.58
C ASN A 23 14.58 9.21 46.68
N ARG A 24 15.80 9.72 46.87
CA ARG A 24 16.35 10.76 45.99
C ARG A 24 16.56 10.26 44.57
N GLU A 25 17.07 9.04 44.40
CA GLU A 25 17.23 8.43 43.08
C GLU A 25 15.89 8.21 42.37
N PHE A 26 14.88 7.68 43.07
CA PHE A 26 13.54 7.54 42.52
C PHE A 26 12.92 8.88 42.14
N ALA A 27 13.12 9.93 42.94
CA ALA A 27 12.65 11.27 42.62
C ALA A 27 13.25 11.78 41.29
N ASN A 28 14.56 11.63 41.10
CA ASN A 28 15.24 12.02 39.86
C ASN A 28 14.75 11.22 38.64
N GLN A 29 14.52 9.92 38.80
CA GLN A 29 13.97 9.07 37.75
C GLN A 29 12.56 9.50 37.37
N ILE A 30 11.70 9.80 38.35
CA ILE A 30 10.34 10.30 38.14
C ILE A 30 10.38 11.62 37.38
N GLU A 31 11.27 12.54 37.74
CA GLU A 31 11.42 13.82 37.06
C GLU A 31 11.85 13.65 35.61
N THR A 32 12.82 12.77 35.35
CA THR A 32 13.29 12.42 34.00
C THR A 32 12.16 11.83 33.16
N LEU A 33 11.41 10.87 33.70
CA LEU A 33 10.29 10.25 33.01
C LEU A 33 9.17 11.26 32.72
N LYS A 34 8.89 12.19 33.64
CA LYS A 34 7.93 13.28 33.42
C LYS A 34 8.36 14.16 32.25
N ALA A 35 9.63 14.54 32.17
CA ALA A 35 10.16 15.34 31.06
C ALA A 35 10.04 14.60 29.71
N ASN A 36 10.32 13.30 29.69
CA ASN A 36 10.14 12.49 28.49
C ASN A 36 8.66 12.40 28.06
N ILE A 37 7.74 12.23 29.02
CA ILE A 37 6.30 12.20 28.74
C ILE A 37 5.83 13.52 28.16
N THR A 38 6.31 14.67 28.66
CA THR A 38 5.97 15.98 28.09
C THR A 38 6.50 16.13 26.68
N SER A 39 7.77 15.77 26.43
CA SER A 39 8.35 15.82 25.07
C SER A 39 7.58 14.97 24.07
N LEU A 40 7.25 13.72 24.44
CA LEU A 40 6.50 12.81 23.57
C LEU A 40 5.06 13.29 23.33
N LYS A 41 4.45 14.00 24.29
CA LYS A 41 3.14 14.61 24.08
C LYS A 41 3.22 15.73 23.04
N ASP A 42 4.24 16.59 23.14
CA ASP A 42 4.45 17.69 22.20
C ASP A 42 4.74 17.16 20.77
N GLU A 43 5.55 16.10 20.66
CA GLU A 43 5.82 15.42 19.38
C GLU A 43 4.54 14.83 18.76
N ASN A 44 3.70 14.19 19.58
CA ASN A 44 2.42 13.65 19.10
C ASN A 44 1.46 14.76 18.68
N GLU A 45 1.42 15.89 19.38
CA GLU A 45 0.62 17.05 19.00
C GLU A 45 1.05 17.61 17.64
N MET A 46 2.37 17.73 17.42
CA MET A 46 2.91 18.12 16.12
C MET A 46 2.50 17.14 15.01
N LEU A 47 2.62 15.83 15.25
CA LEU A 47 2.21 14.80 14.28
C LEU A 47 0.72 14.86 13.96
N MET A 48 -0.13 15.12 14.97
CA MET A 48 -1.57 15.32 14.75
C MET A 48 -1.83 16.51 13.82
N SER A 49 -1.16 17.64 14.05
CA SER A 49 -1.28 18.83 13.18
C SER A 49 -0.83 18.55 11.74
N ILE A 50 0.29 17.83 11.57
CA ILE A 50 0.80 17.45 10.24
C ILE A 50 -0.19 16.51 9.54
N ASN A 51 -0.68 15.49 10.23
CA ASN A 51 -1.63 14.53 9.67
C ASN A 51 -2.96 15.22 9.28
N GLU A 52 -3.42 16.18 10.08
CA GLU A 52 -4.58 16.99 9.76
C GLU A 52 -4.37 17.78 8.47
N ALA A 53 -3.23 18.47 8.33
CA ALA A 53 -2.90 19.23 7.13
C ALA A 53 -2.85 18.34 5.87
N PHE A 54 -2.19 17.17 5.96
CA PHE A 54 -2.18 16.21 4.85
C PHE A 54 -3.57 15.66 4.54
N GLY A 55 -4.40 15.43 5.56
CA GLY A 55 -5.79 15.02 5.39
C GLY A 55 -6.58 16.04 4.57
N GLN A 56 -6.46 17.33 4.92
CA GLN A 56 -7.11 18.43 4.19
C GLN A 56 -6.60 18.54 2.74
N GLU A 57 -5.30 18.41 2.50
CA GLU A 57 -4.75 18.43 1.14
C GLU A 57 -5.27 17.26 0.31
N ASN A 58 -5.31 16.05 0.90
CA ASN A 58 -5.84 14.86 0.24
C ASN A 58 -7.31 15.02 -0.14
N GLU A 59 -8.14 15.59 0.74
CA GLU A 59 -9.53 15.88 0.44
C GLU A 59 -9.66 16.86 -0.74
N GLN A 60 -8.87 17.95 -0.73
CA GLN A 60 -8.84 18.92 -1.83
C GLN A 60 -8.40 18.28 -3.16
N LEU A 61 -7.40 17.40 -3.15
CA LEU A 61 -6.94 16.68 -4.33
C LEU A 61 -8.01 15.71 -4.84
N ASN A 62 -8.68 14.99 -3.95
CA ASN A 62 -9.78 14.10 -4.32
C ASN A 62 -10.92 14.88 -4.98
N ASP A 63 -11.25 16.07 -4.47
CA ASP A 63 -12.26 16.94 -5.06
C ASP A 63 -11.86 17.50 -6.43
N LYS A 64 -10.58 17.80 -6.62
CA LYS A 64 -10.03 18.16 -7.95
C LYS A 64 -10.18 16.98 -8.91
N ILE A 65 -9.81 15.77 -8.49
CA ILE A 65 -9.95 14.54 -9.30
C ILE A 65 -11.42 14.28 -9.67
N LYS A 66 -12.34 14.38 -8.71
CA LYS A 66 -13.79 14.25 -8.96
C LYS A 66 -14.27 15.25 -10.01
N ARG A 67 -13.85 16.52 -9.91
CA ARG A 67 -14.14 17.55 -10.91
C ARG A 67 -13.58 17.17 -12.28
N PHE A 68 -12.31 16.78 -12.38
CA PHE A 68 -11.73 16.34 -13.65
C PHE A 68 -12.47 15.15 -14.26
N ARG A 69 -12.82 14.14 -13.47
CA ARG A 69 -13.64 13.01 -13.91
C ARG A 69 -15.00 13.46 -14.44
N SER A 70 -15.62 14.46 -13.81
CA SER A 70 -16.91 15.00 -14.26
C SER A 70 -16.84 15.69 -15.63
N PHE A 71 -15.70 16.29 -15.99
CA PHE A 71 -15.50 16.99 -17.27
C PHE A 71 -14.91 16.11 -18.38
N CYS A 72 -14.04 15.14 -18.05
CA CYS A 72 -13.31 14.34 -19.03
C CYS A 72 -14.03 13.05 -19.44
N ILE A 73 -15.10 12.64 -18.75
CA ILE A 73 -15.90 11.48 -19.12
C ILE A 73 -17.09 11.95 -19.98
N PRO A 74 -17.16 11.59 -21.27
CA PRO A 74 -18.36 11.83 -22.07
C PRO A 74 -19.58 11.22 -21.38
N ARG A 75 -20.72 11.92 -21.39
CA ARG A 75 -21.98 11.51 -20.72
C ARG A 75 -22.45 10.08 -21.09
N SER A 76 -21.94 9.49 -22.18
CA SER A 76 -22.15 8.09 -22.57
C SER A 76 -21.46 7.05 -21.65
N LEU A 77 -20.53 7.47 -20.79
CA LEU A 77 -19.83 6.60 -19.83
C LEU A 77 -20.29 6.84 -18.37
N GLN A 78 -21.22 7.77 -18.13
CA GLN A 78 -21.69 8.15 -16.78
C GLN A 78 -22.73 7.19 -16.16
N SER A 79 -23.24 6.20 -16.90
CA SER A 79 -24.44 5.44 -16.53
C SER A 79 -24.27 4.29 -15.52
N MET A 80 -23.20 4.20 -14.74
CA MET A 80 -23.00 3.03 -13.84
C MET A 80 -22.74 3.33 -12.35
N GLN A 81 -22.87 4.57 -11.88
CA GLN A 81 -22.52 4.89 -10.47
C GLN A 81 -23.66 5.36 -9.56
N SER A 82 -24.90 5.47 -10.05
CA SER A 82 -26.05 5.77 -9.19
C SER A 82 -26.76 4.49 -8.74
N SER A 83 -26.12 3.68 -7.90
CA SER A 83 -26.82 2.67 -7.08
C SER A 83 -25.96 2.22 -5.91
N SER A 84 -25.89 3.07 -4.89
CA SER A 84 -25.51 2.65 -3.54
C SER A 84 -26.11 3.63 -2.54
N GLN A 85 -27.44 3.56 -2.40
CA GLN A 85 -28.08 4.00 -1.16
C GLN A 85 -27.94 2.89 -0.11
N PRO A 86 -27.72 3.22 1.18
CA PRO A 86 -27.66 2.22 2.25
C PRO A 86 -29.06 1.67 2.50
N ARG A 87 -29.22 0.35 2.46
CA ARG A 87 -30.46 -0.31 2.87
C ARG A 87 -30.52 -0.38 4.39
N SER A 88 -31.59 0.18 4.96
CA SER A 88 -32.03 -0.09 6.34
C SER A 88 -32.93 -1.32 6.37
N SER A 89 -32.59 -2.23 7.27
CA SER A 89 -33.38 -3.22 8.04
C SER A 89 -34.70 -3.82 7.48
N ASP A 90 -34.65 -5.15 7.39
CA ASP A 90 -35.57 -6.17 7.92
C ASP A 90 -37.07 -6.23 7.59
N GLU A 91 -37.49 -7.50 7.51
CA GLU A 91 -38.83 -8.12 7.67
C GLU A 91 -39.60 -8.57 6.40
N ASP A 92 -39.56 -9.90 6.24
CA ASP A 92 -40.70 -10.82 6.16
C ASP A 92 -41.47 -11.16 4.85
N LEU A 93 -41.33 -12.46 4.54
CA LEU A 93 -42.36 -13.47 4.19
C LEU A 93 -43.02 -13.54 2.80
N ALA A 94 -42.94 -14.77 2.27
CA ALA A 94 -43.91 -15.49 1.41
C ALA A 94 -44.13 -14.97 -0.03
N ASP A 95 -44.54 -15.75 -1.04
CA ASP A 95 -44.67 -17.16 -1.38
C ASP A 95 -45.23 -17.15 -2.83
N GLY A 96 -44.95 -18.20 -3.62
CA GLY A 96 -45.80 -18.69 -4.72
C GLY A 96 -46.02 -17.88 -6.01
N GLU A 97 -45.63 -18.51 -7.14
CA GLU A 97 -46.46 -18.77 -8.35
C GLU A 97 -46.90 -17.56 -9.23
N ASP A 98 -47.08 -17.57 -10.56
CA ASP A 98 -47.02 -18.51 -11.68
C ASP A 98 -47.27 -17.69 -12.98
N GLU A 99 -47.11 -18.32 -14.15
CA GLU A 99 -47.71 -18.01 -15.46
C GLU A 99 -47.05 -17.00 -16.43
N SER A 100 -46.18 -17.57 -17.26
CA SER A 100 -46.23 -17.63 -18.73
C SER A 100 -46.78 -16.46 -19.57
N SER A 101 -46.02 -16.07 -20.61
CA SER A 101 -46.52 -16.07 -22.00
C SER A 101 -45.41 -15.90 -23.05
N PHE A 102 -45.59 -16.61 -24.16
CA PHE A 102 -44.74 -16.83 -25.34
C PHE A 102 -44.57 -15.54 -26.19
N HIS A 103 -43.50 -15.31 -26.98
CA HIS A 103 -43.08 -16.05 -28.18
C HIS A 103 -41.66 -15.62 -28.67
N PRO A 104 -40.94 -16.50 -29.41
CA PRO A 104 -39.58 -16.25 -29.91
C PRO A 104 -39.57 -15.75 -31.36
N VAL A 105 -38.67 -14.82 -31.70
CA VAL A 105 -38.36 -14.51 -33.11
C VAL A 105 -36.85 -14.50 -33.34
N LYS A 106 -36.45 -15.37 -34.26
CA LYS A 106 -35.09 -15.68 -34.71
C LYS A 106 -34.45 -14.51 -35.47
N ARG A 107 -33.11 -14.64 -35.65
CA ARG A 107 -32.20 -14.08 -36.70
C ARG A 107 -31.38 -12.88 -36.18
N LYS A 108 -30.04 -12.78 -36.30
CA LYS A 108 -29.04 -13.34 -37.24
C LYS A 108 -27.70 -13.56 -36.50
N ARG A 109 -26.98 -14.61 -36.90
CA ARG A 109 -25.59 -14.90 -36.47
C ARG A 109 -24.65 -13.88 -37.13
N HIS A 110 -23.93 -13.09 -36.34
CA HIS A 110 -22.70 -12.44 -36.77
C HIS A 110 -21.53 -13.04 -35.98
N LYS A 111 -20.64 -13.71 -36.71
CA LYS A 111 -19.40 -14.29 -36.19
C LYS A 111 -18.39 -13.14 -36.11
N ALA A 112 -18.18 -12.58 -34.92
CA ALA A 112 -17.14 -11.59 -34.66
C ALA A 112 -16.19 -12.11 -33.56
N LYS A 113 -14.95 -12.30 -34.00
CA LYS A 113 -13.71 -12.64 -33.31
C LYS A 113 -13.63 -12.14 -31.84
N GLY A 114 -13.39 -13.09 -30.94
CA GLY A 114 -13.06 -12.99 -29.51
C GLY A 114 -12.87 -11.61 -28.90
N LYS A 115 -13.78 -11.24 -27.99
CA LYS A 115 -13.56 -10.19 -27.00
C LYS A 115 -13.33 -10.87 -25.64
N ARG A 116 -12.07 -10.86 -25.20
CA ARG A 116 -11.68 -11.32 -23.86
C ARG A 116 -12.39 -10.46 -22.84
N ILE A 117 -13.09 -11.11 -21.91
CA ILE A 117 -13.63 -10.50 -20.69
C ILE A 117 -12.42 -9.94 -19.93
N ALA A 118 -12.29 -8.62 -19.89
CA ALA A 118 -11.50 -7.98 -18.85
C ALA A 118 -12.40 -8.02 -17.61
N ARG A 119 -12.08 -8.94 -16.68
CA ARG A 119 -12.58 -8.86 -15.32
C ARG A 119 -11.98 -7.58 -14.74
N ASN A 120 -12.83 -6.58 -14.48
CA ASN A 120 -12.44 -5.42 -13.71
C ASN A 120 -12.48 -5.86 -12.24
N ASP A 121 -11.29 -5.95 -11.67
CA ASP A 121 -11.04 -6.29 -10.26
C ASP A 121 -10.71 -4.98 -9.54
N ASP A 122 -11.71 -4.09 -9.46
CA ASP A 122 -11.59 -2.70 -8.99
C ASP A 122 -11.63 -2.62 -7.44
N GLY A 123 -10.92 -3.56 -6.78
CA GLY A 123 -10.78 -3.64 -5.33
C GLY A 123 -9.33 -3.66 -4.81
N GLU A 124 -8.33 -3.86 -5.67
CA GLU A 124 -6.91 -4.05 -5.28
C GLU A 124 -5.96 -2.94 -5.79
N GLU A 125 -6.46 -1.77 -6.21
CA GLU A 125 -5.63 -0.83 -6.98
C GLU A 125 -4.64 0.01 -6.14
N CYS A 126 -4.90 0.24 -4.84
CA CYS A 126 -4.01 1.02 -3.96
C CYS A 126 -2.73 0.25 -3.56
N ASP A 127 -2.87 -1.01 -3.13
CA ASP A 127 -1.73 -1.88 -2.76
C ASP A 127 -0.81 -2.18 -3.98
N ASN A 128 -1.36 -2.11 -5.18
CA ASN A 128 -0.66 -2.40 -6.42
C ASN A 128 0.45 -1.38 -6.74
N GLU A 129 0.25 -0.09 -6.44
CA GLU A 129 1.23 0.94 -6.79
C GLU A 129 2.42 0.98 -5.82
N GLU A 130 2.18 0.79 -4.53
CA GLU A 130 3.25 0.63 -3.54
C GLU A 130 4.04 -0.66 -3.79
N ALA A 131 3.36 -1.79 -4.04
CA ALA A 131 4.02 -3.04 -4.38
C ALA A 131 4.86 -2.93 -5.66
N ARG A 132 4.40 -2.18 -6.68
CA ARG A 132 5.19 -1.89 -7.89
C ARG A 132 6.41 -1.01 -7.60
N THR A 133 6.30 -0.09 -6.65
CA THR A 133 7.42 0.79 -6.25
C THR A 133 8.48 0.00 -5.49
N GLU A 134 8.05 -0.87 -4.57
CA GLU A 134 8.93 -1.81 -3.87
C GLU A 134 9.62 -2.77 -4.85
N MET A 135 8.86 -3.35 -5.80
CA MET A 135 9.42 -4.19 -6.86
C MET A 135 10.53 -3.46 -7.65
N LYS A 136 10.29 -2.20 -8.04
CA LYS A 136 11.28 -1.37 -8.74
C LYS A 136 12.52 -1.12 -7.87
N SER A 137 12.36 -0.96 -6.55
CA SER A 137 13.47 -0.76 -5.61
C SER A 137 14.35 -2.02 -5.53
N ILE A 138 13.73 -3.19 -5.33
CA ILE A 138 14.42 -4.48 -5.28
C ILE A 138 15.13 -4.78 -6.60
N LEU A 139 14.49 -4.49 -7.75
CA LEU A 139 15.12 -4.66 -9.06
C LEU A 139 16.40 -3.83 -9.24
N LYS A 140 16.60 -2.73 -8.49
CA LYS A 140 17.84 -1.94 -8.53
C LYS A 140 18.96 -2.55 -7.68
N THR A 141 18.64 -3.36 -6.67
CA THR A 141 19.63 -3.98 -5.77
C THR A 141 20.05 -5.37 -6.25
N LEU A 142 19.25 -6.00 -7.11
CA LEU A 142 19.57 -7.28 -7.72
C LEU A 142 20.76 -7.20 -8.68
N PRO A 143 21.52 -8.30 -8.82
CA PRO A 143 22.72 -8.34 -9.63
C PRO A 143 22.41 -8.09 -11.12
N PRO A 144 23.29 -7.41 -11.88
CA PRO A 144 23.00 -6.98 -13.25
C PRO A 144 22.68 -8.11 -14.22
N GLU A 145 23.13 -9.33 -13.94
CA GLU A 145 22.87 -10.54 -14.72
C GLU A 145 21.39 -10.94 -14.75
N LEU A 146 20.62 -10.48 -13.76
CA LEU A 146 19.17 -10.69 -13.69
C LEU A 146 18.38 -9.56 -14.36
N ASN A 147 19.04 -8.54 -14.94
CA ASN A 147 18.36 -7.48 -15.66
C ASN A 147 17.87 -7.94 -17.03
N LEU A 148 16.60 -7.69 -17.29
CA LEU A 148 16.00 -7.92 -18.61
C LEU A 148 16.68 -7.03 -19.66
N LYS A 149 17.10 -7.65 -20.77
CA LYS A 149 17.66 -6.94 -21.92
C LYS A 149 16.60 -6.07 -22.57
N VAL A 150 16.90 -4.78 -22.72
CA VAL A 150 15.95 -3.77 -23.22
C VAL A 150 15.87 -3.83 -24.75
N GLU A 151 16.95 -4.25 -25.41
CA GLU A 151 17.13 -4.44 -26.85
C GLU A 151 16.24 -5.56 -27.41
N GLU A 152 15.91 -6.54 -26.56
CA GLU A 152 15.10 -7.70 -26.92
C GLU A 152 13.64 -7.59 -26.44
N ILE A 153 12.72 -8.23 -27.16
CA ILE A 153 11.32 -8.27 -26.74
C ILE A 153 11.19 -8.99 -25.40
N PHE A 154 10.17 -8.65 -24.61
CA PHE A 154 9.96 -9.31 -23.32
C PHE A 154 9.90 -10.84 -23.51
N ALA A 155 9.19 -11.34 -24.52
CA ALA A 155 9.07 -12.77 -24.80
C ALA A 155 10.28 -13.40 -25.55
N SER A 156 11.43 -12.73 -25.61
CA SER A 156 12.65 -13.30 -26.21
C SER A 156 13.16 -14.48 -25.40
N GLU A 157 13.90 -15.39 -26.02
CA GLU A 157 14.51 -16.54 -25.36
C GLU A 157 15.42 -16.12 -24.20
N VAL A 158 16.29 -15.13 -24.43
CA VAL A 158 17.21 -14.60 -23.40
C VAL A 158 16.43 -13.99 -22.24
N ASN A 159 15.45 -13.13 -22.53
CA ASN A 159 14.60 -12.52 -21.49
C ASN A 159 13.71 -13.53 -20.77
N THR A 160 13.35 -14.64 -21.43
CA THR A 160 12.59 -15.73 -20.82
C THR A 160 13.43 -16.49 -19.81
N GLU A 161 14.68 -16.78 -20.14
CA GLU A 161 15.62 -17.42 -19.23
C GLU A 161 15.95 -16.53 -18.03
N ILE A 162 16.14 -15.23 -18.25
CA ILE A 162 16.35 -14.24 -17.19
C ILE A 162 15.13 -14.19 -16.26
N ARG A 163 13.90 -14.15 -16.79
CA ARG A 163 12.68 -14.17 -15.96
C ARG A 163 12.56 -15.42 -15.09
N ARG A 164 12.94 -16.59 -15.62
CA ARG A 164 12.86 -17.85 -14.88
C ARG A 164 13.70 -17.81 -13.59
N LYS A 165 14.82 -17.08 -13.62
CA LYS A 165 15.70 -16.86 -12.46
C LYS A 165 15.27 -15.65 -11.62
N LEU A 166 14.85 -14.57 -12.28
CA LEU A 166 14.49 -13.31 -11.64
C LEU A 166 13.21 -13.39 -10.80
N VAL A 167 12.16 -14.03 -11.30
CA VAL A 167 10.85 -14.02 -10.64
C VAL A 167 10.87 -14.73 -9.28
N PRO A 168 11.52 -15.90 -9.10
CA PRO A 168 11.68 -16.53 -7.78
C PRO A 168 12.42 -15.66 -6.76
N GLU A 169 13.53 -15.03 -7.16
CA GLU A 169 14.31 -14.14 -6.28
C GLU A 169 13.51 -12.89 -5.89
N LEU A 170 12.77 -12.33 -6.84
CA LEU A 170 11.92 -11.17 -6.62
C LEU A 170 10.73 -11.50 -5.71
N LEU A 171 10.11 -12.68 -5.87
CA LEU A 171 9.08 -13.19 -4.95
C LEU A 171 9.62 -13.30 -3.53
N LYS A 172 10.82 -13.89 -3.35
CA LYS A 172 11.45 -14.05 -2.03
C LYS A 172 11.73 -12.70 -1.36
N ALA A 173 12.24 -11.74 -2.11
CA ALA A 173 12.56 -10.41 -1.60
C ALA A 173 11.29 -9.61 -1.23
N MET A 174 10.23 -9.71 -2.04
CA MET A 174 8.98 -8.98 -1.80
C MET A 174 8.14 -9.57 -0.67
N LYS A 175 8.22 -10.89 -0.42
CA LYS A 175 7.40 -11.61 0.56
C LYS A 175 7.40 -11.02 1.97
N LEU A 176 8.41 -10.25 2.34
CA LEU A 176 8.50 -9.57 3.63
C LEU A 176 7.48 -8.44 3.80
N ARG A 177 7.04 -7.79 2.71
CA ARG A 177 6.14 -6.64 2.74
C ARG A 177 4.87 -6.85 1.93
N TYR A 178 4.97 -7.56 0.81
CA TYR A 178 3.87 -7.84 -0.09
C TYR A 178 3.92 -9.29 -0.53
N ASN A 179 2.75 -9.91 -0.76
CA ASN A 179 2.67 -11.30 -1.22
C ASN A 179 2.09 -11.38 -2.64
N PRO A 180 2.77 -10.82 -3.66
CA PRO A 180 2.26 -10.83 -5.03
C PRO A 180 2.28 -12.23 -5.63
N SER A 181 1.26 -12.54 -6.43
CA SER A 181 1.23 -13.73 -7.28
C SER A 181 2.27 -13.62 -8.39
N TYR A 182 2.72 -14.77 -8.88
CA TYR A 182 3.59 -14.88 -10.05
C TYR A 182 3.05 -14.11 -11.26
N ASP A 183 1.74 -14.16 -11.50
CA ASP A 183 1.12 -13.48 -12.64
C ASP A 183 1.07 -11.95 -12.46
N GLN A 184 0.90 -11.47 -11.23
CA GLN A 184 0.97 -10.03 -10.90
C GLN A 184 2.38 -9.51 -11.18
N LEU A 185 3.40 -10.18 -10.63
CA LEU A 185 4.81 -9.86 -10.85
C LEU A 185 5.21 -9.89 -12.33
N LYS A 186 4.76 -10.92 -13.06
CA LYS A 186 4.99 -11.03 -14.50
C LYS A 186 4.37 -9.87 -15.26
N SER A 187 3.15 -9.47 -14.92
CA SER A 187 2.46 -8.35 -15.54
C SER A 187 3.19 -7.03 -15.26
N TRP A 188 3.63 -6.80 -14.02
CA TRP A 188 4.39 -5.60 -13.64
C TRP A 188 5.76 -5.53 -14.33
N LEU A 189 6.49 -6.65 -14.39
CA LEU A 189 7.76 -6.75 -15.13
C LEU A 189 7.55 -6.47 -16.62
N GLN A 190 6.46 -6.97 -17.20
CA GLN A 190 6.13 -6.71 -18.60
C GLN A 190 5.83 -5.23 -18.86
N ALA A 191 5.08 -4.58 -17.98
CA ALA A 191 4.78 -3.15 -18.07
C ALA A 191 6.07 -2.30 -17.96
N LEU A 192 6.92 -2.63 -17.00
CA LEU A 192 8.21 -1.95 -16.80
C LEU A 192 9.14 -2.11 -18.01
N HIS A 193 9.25 -3.33 -18.54
CA HIS A 193 10.06 -3.63 -19.72
C HIS A 193 9.52 -2.90 -20.96
N LYS A 194 8.19 -2.91 -21.17
CA LYS A 194 7.55 -2.18 -22.28
C LYS A 194 7.88 -0.69 -22.23
N HIS A 195 7.82 -0.06 -21.05
CA HIS A 195 8.18 1.35 -20.86
C HIS A 195 9.66 1.62 -21.18
N ARG A 196 10.56 0.83 -20.58
CA ARG A 196 12.02 0.95 -20.81
C ARG A 196 12.38 0.77 -22.28
N ARG A 197 11.83 -0.27 -22.93
CA ARG A 197 12.02 -0.57 -24.34
C ARG A 197 11.49 0.52 -25.25
N SER A 198 10.31 1.07 -24.95
CA SER A 198 9.75 2.21 -25.68
C SER A 198 10.73 3.38 -25.69
N ARG A 199 11.21 3.79 -24.51
CA ARG A 199 12.22 4.86 -24.38
C ARG A 199 13.52 4.53 -25.10
N TYR A 200 14.03 3.30 -24.98
CA TYR A 200 15.22 2.86 -25.70
C TYR A 200 15.05 2.99 -27.22
N MET A 201 13.92 2.54 -27.77
CA MET A 201 13.64 2.64 -29.20
C MET A 201 13.51 4.10 -29.68
N TYR A 202 12.99 5.01 -28.85
CA TYR A 202 12.97 6.44 -29.16
C TYR A 202 14.38 7.04 -29.21
N ARG A 203 15.26 6.68 -28.26
CA ARG A 203 16.68 7.10 -28.27
C ARG A 203 17.40 6.59 -29.53
N GLN A 204 17.24 5.31 -29.86
CA GLN A 204 17.90 4.70 -31.02
C GLN A 204 17.42 5.25 -32.36
N LYS A 205 16.19 5.78 -32.43
CA LYS A 205 15.64 6.42 -33.63
C LYS A 205 15.98 7.91 -33.73
N GLY A 206 16.77 8.46 -32.81
CA GLY A 206 17.17 9.87 -32.81
C GLY A 206 16.01 10.86 -32.61
N LYS A 207 14.90 10.43 -31.98
CA LYS A 207 13.68 11.24 -31.80
C LYS A 207 13.50 11.82 -30.40
N ILE A 208 14.59 12.06 -29.67
CA ILE A 208 14.57 12.77 -28.39
C ILE A 208 15.75 13.76 -28.40
N ASP A 209 15.42 15.06 -28.32
CA ASP A 209 16.32 16.12 -27.84
C ASP A 209 16.78 15.76 -26.42
N LYS A 210 18.02 16.11 -26.09
CA LYS A 210 18.62 15.89 -24.77
C LYS A 210 17.66 16.33 -23.64
N ASP A 211 17.72 15.54 -22.56
CA ASP A 211 16.87 15.52 -21.37
C ASP A 211 16.45 16.89 -20.81
N ASP A 212 15.25 16.92 -20.21
CA ASP A 212 15.04 17.29 -18.79
C ASP A 212 13.92 16.42 -18.20
#